data_AF-A0A2M9YCB6-F1
#
_entry.id   AF-A0A2M9YCB6-F1
#
_cell.length_a   1.000
_cell.length_b   1.000
_cell.length_c   1.000
_cell.angle_alpha   90.00
_cell.angle_beta   90.00
_cell.angle_gamma   90.00
#
_symmetry.space_group_name_H-M   'P 1'
#
loop_
_entity.id
_entity.type
_entity.pdbx_description
1 polymer ?
#
loop_
_entity_poly.entity_id
_entity_poly.type
_entity_poly.pdbx_seq_one_letter_code
_entity_poly.pdbx_strand_id
1 'polypeptide(L)'
;MSFLYGVSLYSDVTNPWELPIDERILNRKDVSHIVLETRPGGFRVTLLINERFPYNYKSKSAAFYYSNIKDSKEGLELAEKLDRYLKSGFNLKIRFNGSEIYEFILDESIQ
;
A
#
# COMPACT_ATOMS: atom_id res chain seq x y z
N MET A 1 17.82 -39.77 -11.38
CA MET A 1 17.52 -38.53 -12.13
C MET A 1 16.01 -38.43 -12.24
N SER A 2 15.39 -37.55 -11.46
CA SER A 2 13.94 -37.33 -11.45
C SER A 2 13.71 -35.83 -11.59
N PHE A 3 12.98 -35.46 -12.65
CA PHE A 3 12.66 -34.08 -12.98
C PHE A 3 11.63 -33.49 -12.00
N LEU A 4 11.78 -32.19 -11.79
CA LEU A 4 11.10 -31.31 -10.85
C LEU A 4 9.59 -31.29 -11.06
N TYR A 5 8.81 -31.62 -10.02
CA TYR A 5 7.47 -31.07 -9.88
C TYR A 5 7.63 -29.65 -9.35
N GLY A 6 7.58 -28.68 -10.27
CA GLY A 6 7.53 -27.27 -9.94
C GLY A 6 6.36 -27.03 -9.00
N VAL A 7 6.66 -26.61 -7.78
CA VAL A 7 5.67 -26.06 -6.86
C VAL A 7 5.03 -24.90 -7.62
N SER A 8 3.72 -24.97 -7.85
CA SER A 8 2.96 -23.82 -8.33
C SER A 8 3.23 -22.70 -7.34
N LEU A 9 4.00 -21.68 -7.74
CA LEU A 9 4.08 -20.40 -7.05
C LEU A 9 2.72 -19.74 -7.28
N TYR A 10 1.67 -20.24 -6.63
CA TYR A 10 0.53 -19.41 -6.33
C TYR A 10 1.10 -18.25 -5.54
N SER A 11 1.21 -17.09 -6.20
CA SER A 11 1.42 -15.87 -5.45
C SER A 11 0.19 -15.73 -4.57
N ASP A 12 0.35 -15.74 -3.25
CA ASP A 12 -0.67 -15.32 -2.26
C ASP A 12 -0.98 -13.83 -2.41
N VAL A 13 -1.10 -13.35 -3.65
CA VAL A 13 -1.18 -11.95 -4.04
C VAL A 13 -2.47 -11.85 -4.81
N THR A 14 -3.43 -11.12 -4.25
CA THR A 14 -4.70 -10.81 -4.92
C THR A 14 -4.40 -10.28 -6.31
N ASN A 15 -5.08 -10.82 -7.32
CA ASN A 15 -4.95 -10.32 -8.68
C ASN A 15 -5.40 -8.85 -8.72
N PRO A 16 -4.51 -7.88 -9.01
CA PRO A 16 -4.86 -6.47 -8.95
C PRO A 16 -5.89 -6.06 -10.02
N TRP A 17 -6.14 -6.91 -11.01
CA TRP A 17 -7.13 -6.69 -12.07
C TRP A 17 -8.56 -7.08 -11.66
N GLU A 18 -8.74 -7.80 -10.55
CA GLU A 18 -10.05 -8.15 -10.00
C GLU A 18 -10.58 -7.08 -9.04
N LEU A 19 -9.71 -6.17 -8.61
CA LEU A 19 -10.10 -5.03 -7.78
C LEU A 19 -10.67 -3.90 -8.65
N PRO A 20 -11.63 -3.13 -8.11
CA PRO A 20 -12.01 -1.85 -8.70
C PRO A 20 -10.79 -0.97 -8.99
N ILE A 21 -10.88 -0.12 -10.02
CA ILE A 21 -9.75 0.72 -10.45
C ILE A 21 -9.29 1.71 -9.38
N ASP A 22 -10.19 2.03 -8.45
CA ASP A 22 -10.01 2.91 -7.29
C ASP A 22 -9.65 2.15 -6.00
N GLU A 23 -9.41 0.83 -6.07
CA GLU A 23 -8.98 0.00 -4.95
C GLU A 23 -7.60 -0.63 -5.19
N ARG A 24 -6.81 -0.71 -4.12
CA ARG A 24 -5.55 -1.46 -4.07
C ARG A 24 -5.42 -2.15 -2.71
N ILE A 25 -4.93 -3.37 -2.74
CA ILE A 25 -4.46 -4.11 -1.56
C ILE A 25 -2.94 -4.02 -1.55
N LEU A 26 -2.38 -3.59 -0.43
CA LEU A 26 -0.98 -3.31 -0.23
C LEU A 26 -0.48 -4.08 0.98
N ASN A 27 0.70 -4.69 0.87
CA ASN A 27 1.40 -5.28 2.00
C ASN A 27 2.71 -4.55 2.27
N ARG A 28 3.45 -5.02 3.28
CA ARG A 28 4.74 -4.41 3.66
C ARG A 28 5.77 -4.37 2.53
N LYS A 29 5.73 -5.32 1.58
CA LYS A 29 6.65 -5.38 0.44
C LYS A 29 6.30 -4.37 -0.66
N ASP A 30 5.04 -3.93 -0.72
CA ASP A 30 4.57 -2.94 -1.70
C ASP A 30 4.86 -1.52 -1.22
N VAL A 31 4.65 -1.23 0.08
CA VAL A 31 4.88 0.09 0.65
C VAL A 31 6.36 0.28 1.00
N SER A 32 7.07 1.06 0.19
CA SER A 32 8.49 1.36 0.45
C SER A 32 8.68 2.36 1.59
N HIS A 33 7.90 3.43 1.61
CA HIS A 33 8.01 4.53 2.58
C HIS A 33 6.64 5.07 2.95
N ILE A 34 6.54 5.57 4.18
CA ILE A 34 5.41 6.35 4.69
C ILE A 34 5.98 7.71 5.08
N VAL A 35 5.54 8.77 4.43
CA VAL A 35 6.12 10.11 4.56
C VAL A 35 5.06 11.06 5.08
N LEU A 36 5.31 11.71 6.21
CA LEU A 36 4.55 12.88 6.63
C LEU A 36 5.10 14.10 5.88
N GLU A 37 4.27 14.70 5.04
CA GLU A 37 4.62 15.88 4.29
C GLU A 37 3.95 17.13 4.85
N THR A 38 4.71 18.23 4.90
CA THR A 38 4.17 19.56 5.19
C THR A 38 4.00 20.30 3.87
N ARG A 39 2.82 20.90 3.64
CA ARG A 39 2.52 21.69 2.45
C ARG A 39 1.95 23.06 2.82
N PRO A 40 2.04 24.05 1.92
CA PRO A 40 1.22 25.25 2.05
C PRO A 40 -0.26 24.84 2.13
N GLY A 41 -0.90 25.10 3.26
CA GLY A 41 -2.30 24.78 3.50
C GLY A 41 -2.59 23.46 4.24
N GLY A 42 -1.59 22.68 4.66
CA GLY A 42 -1.85 21.53 5.54
C GLY A 42 -0.77 20.45 5.53
N PHE A 43 -1.17 19.27 5.99
CA PHE A 43 -0.33 18.08 6.09
C PHE A 43 -0.91 16.96 5.22
N ARG A 44 -0.06 16.05 4.78
CA ARG A 44 -0.51 14.80 4.16
C ARG A 44 0.40 13.64 4.52
N VAL A 45 -0.15 12.44 4.55
CA VAL A 45 0.62 11.20 4.68
C VAL A 45 0.70 10.54 3.32
N THR A 46 1.90 10.35 2.80
CA THR A 46 2.16 9.77 1.48
C THR A 46 2.73 8.36 1.62
N LEU A 47 2.11 7.39 0.96
CA LEU A 47 2.62 6.05 0.72
C LEU A 47 3.37 6.01 -0.62
N LEU A 48 4.65 5.63 -0.58
CA LEU A 48 5.42 5.33 -1.77
C LEU A 48 5.32 3.84 -2.08
N ILE A 49 4.55 3.50 -3.10
CA ILE A 49 4.20 2.12 -3.46
C ILE A 49 5.07 1.66 -4.63
N ASN A 50 5.60 0.45 -4.54
CA ASN A 50 6.28 -0.24 -5.62
C ASN A 50 5.37 -1.32 -6.19
N GLU A 51 5.02 -1.22 -7.48
CA GLU A 51 4.25 -2.27 -8.14
C GLU A 51 5.10 -3.53 -8.35
N ARG A 52 4.67 -4.66 -7.77
CA ARG A 52 5.34 -5.95 -7.88
C ARG A 52 4.45 -7.02 -8.50
N PHE A 53 3.93 -6.82 -9.70
CA PHE A 53 3.36 -7.96 -10.45
C PHE A 53 3.21 -7.73 -11.97
N PRO A 54 3.41 -8.74 -12.85
CA PRO A 54 4.18 -9.97 -12.62
C PRO A 54 5.62 -9.95 -13.17
N TYR A 55 6.10 -8.99 -13.98
CA TYR A 55 7.46 -9.06 -14.56
C TYR A 55 8.10 -7.72 -14.97
N ASN A 56 7.84 -6.60 -14.29
CA ASN A 56 8.45 -5.33 -14.68
C ASN A 56 9.75 -5.05 -13.92
N TYR A 57 10.89 -5.42 -14.53
CA TYR A 57 12.25 -4.90 -14.23
C TYR A 57 12.34 -3.35 -14.25
N LYS A 58 11.25 -2.66 -14.63
CA LYS A 58 11.09 -1.20 -14.64
C LYS A 58 9.92 -0.71 -13.77
N SER A 59 9.52 -1.45 -12.73
CA SER A 59 8.44 -1.04 -11.84
C SER A 59 8.69 0.39 -11.33
N LYS A 60 7.82 1.33 -11.72
CA LYS A 60 7.88 2.71 -11.25
C LYS A 60 7.25 2.77 -9.87
N SER A 61 7.87 3.52 -8.96
CA SER A 61 7.22 3.85 -7.70
C SER A 61 6.08 4.85 -7.98
N ALA A 62 4.96 4.66 -7.31
CA ALA A 62 3.81 5.56 -7.33
C ALA A 62 3.59 6.15 -5.94
N ALA A 63 3.22 7.43 -5.88
CA ALA A 63 2.93 8.13 -4.63
C ALA A 63 1.42 8.28 -4.47
N PHE A 64 0.88 7.73 -3.39
CA PHE A 64 -0.52 7.91 -2.98
C PHE A 64 -0.56 8.66 -1.65
N TYR A 65 -1.49 9.59 -1.47
CA TYR A 65 -1.46 10.46 -0.29
C TYR A 65 -2.84 10.65 0.33
N TYR A 66 -2.88 10.81 1.65
CA TYR A 66 -4.07 11.16 2.43
C TYR A 66 -3.92 12.59 2.95
N SER A 67 -4.81 13.49 2.52
CA SER A 67 -4.70 14.94 2.81
C SER A 67 -5.59 15.43 3.95
N ASN A 68 -6.53 14.62 4.44
CA ASN A 68 -7.46 15.02 5.49
C ASN A 68 -6.79 14.92 6.87
N ILE A 69 -5.78 15.75 7.10
CA ILE A 69 -4.95 15.78 8.30
C ILE A 69 -4.98 17.19 8.87
N LYS A 70 -5.43 17.32 10.11
CA LYS A 70 -5.59 18.58 10.82
C LYS A 70 -4.25 19.20 11.21
N ASP A 71 -3.33 18.39 11.71
CA ASP A 71 -2.04 18.84 12.22
C ASP A 71 -0.94 17.77 12.10
N SER A 72 0.31 18.17 12.36
CA SER A 72 1.47 17.28 12.25
C SER A 72 1.42 16.11 13.22
N LYS A 73 0.75 16.25 14.37
CA LYS A 73 0.63 15.19 15.36
C LYS A 73 -0.29 14.10 14.84
N GLU A 74 -1.47 14.46 14.33
CA GLU A 74 -2.39 13.51 13.69
C GLU A 74 -1.72 12.79 12.52
N GLY A 75 -0.98 13.53 11.69
CA GLY A 75 -0.26 12.93 10.56
C GLY A 75 0.83 11.93 10.99
N LEU A 76 1.55 12.23 12.07
CA LEU A 76 2.54 11.30 12.64
C LEU A 76 1.87 10.06 13.23
N GLU A 77 0.79 10.23 13.99
CA GLU A 77 0.03 9.12 14.58
C GLU A 77 -0.54 8.18 13.51
N LEU A 78 -1.05 8.75 12.40
CA LEU A 78 -1.51 7.98 11.25
C LEU A 78 -0.34 7.23 10.58
N ALA A 79 0.78 7.90 10.33
CA ALA A 79 1.95 7.27 9.70
C ALA A 79 2.47 6.09 10.53
N GLU A 80 2.58 6.26 11.86
CA GLU A 80 2.99 5.19 12.76
C GLU A 80 1.97 4.05 12.84
N LYS A 81 0.67 4.36 12.84
CA LYS A 81 -0.40 3.35 12.82
C LYS A 81 -0.28 2.46 11.58
N LEU A 82 -0.09 3.06 10.41
CA LEU A 82 0.07 2.35 9.14
C LEU A 82 1.37 1.52 9.12
N ASP A 83 2.49 2.08 9.60
CA ASP A 83 3.76 1.35 9.70
C ASP A 83 3.66 0.13 10.63
N ARG A 84 3.05 0.29 11.81
CA ARG A 84 2.84 -0.82 12.75
C ARG A 84 1.95 -1.91 12.16
N TYR A 85 0.86 -1.53 11.51
CA TYR A 85 -0.07 -2.47 10.88
C TYR A 85 0.57 -3.25 9.72
N LEU A 86 1.35 -2.58 8.86
CA LEU A 86 2.08 -3.27 7.80
C LEU A 86 3.19 -4.18 8.37
N LYS A 87 3.85 -3.76 9.47
CA LYS A 87 4.86 -4.57 10.15
C LYS A 87 4.32 -5.84 10.80
N SER A 88 3.04 -5.90 11.17
CA SER A 88 2.44 -7.14 11.68
C SER A 88 2.17 -8.18 10.59
N GLY A 89 2.37 -7.80 9.32
CA GLY A 89 2.23 -8.71 8.17
C GLY A 89 0.84 -8.72 7.55
N PHE A 90 -0.08 -7.88 8.02
CA PHE A 90 -1.42 -7.75 7.44
C PHE A 90 -1.43 -6.89 6.18
N ASN A 91 -2.46 -7.13 5.37
CA ASN A 91 -2.71 -6.35 4.17
C ASN A 91 -3.56 -5.12 4.50
N LEU A 92 -3.14 -3.99 3.93
CA LEU A 92 -3.83 -2.72 3.94
C LEU A 92 -4.60 -2.57 2.64
N LYS A 93 -5.92 -2.38 2.71
CA LYS A 93 -6.68 -1.89 1.55
C LYS A 93 -6.75 -0.37 1.57
N ILE A 94 -6.52 0.24 0.41
CA ILE A 94 -6.73 1.67 0.19
C ILE A 94 -7.83 1.88 -0.85
N ARG A 95 -8.62 2.93 -0.64
CA ARG A 95 -9.47 3.50 -1.68
C ARG A 95 -9.00 4.90 -2.05
N PHE A 96 -8.95 5.20 -3.34
CA PHE A 96 -8.35 6.43 -3.84
C PHE A 96 -9.04 6.99 -5.08
N ASN A 97 -8.91 8.30 -5.28
CA ASN A 97 -9.25 8.98 -6.53
C ASN A 97 -7.98 9.59 -7.12
N GLY A 98 -7.52 9.06 -8.27
CA GLY A 98 -6.21 9.39 -8.81
C GLY A 98 -5.09 8.92 -7.87
N SER A 99 -4.43 9.86 -7.19
CA SER A 99 -3.40 9.58 -6.17
C SER A 99 -3.86 9.90 -4.75
N GLU A 100 -5.06 10.47 -4.58
CA GLU A 100 -5.56 10.86 -3.27
C GLU A 100 -6.33 9.69 -2.65
N ILE A 101 -5.81 9.19 -1.54
CA ILE A 101 -6.45 8.22 -0.69
C ILE A 101 -7.56 8.94 0.08
N TYR A 102 -8.76 8.38 0.07
CA TYR A 102 -9.86 8.85 0.90
C TYR A 102 -10.20 7.86 2.03
N GLU A 103 -9.75 6.61 1.95
CA GLU A 103 -10.02 5.58 2.96
C GLU A 103 -8.86 4.58 3.10
N PHE A 104 -8.50 4.28 4.35
CA PHE A 104 -7.64 3.15 4.73
C PHE A 104 -8.48 2.10 5.45
N ILE A 105 -8.46 0.86 4.97
CA ILE A 105 -9.18 -0.27 5.56
C ILE A 105 -8.15 -1.22 6.16
N LEU A 106 -8.16 -1.29 7.50
CA LEU A 106 -7.28 -2.12 8.31
C LEU A 106 -8.09 -3.32 8.82
N ASP A 107 -8.14 -4.37 8.00
CA ASP A 107 -8.86 -5.60 8.28
C ASP A 107 -7.92 -6.79 8.09
N GLU A 108 -7.67 -7.51 9.18
CA GLU A 108 -6.75 -8.67 9.23
C GLU A 108 -7.24 -9.86 8.39
N SER A 109 -8.51 -9.85 7.96
CA SER A 109 -9.08 -10.88 7.08
C SER A 109 -8.78 -10.66 5.60
N ILE A 110 -8.19 -9.52 5.23
CA ILE A 110 -7.78 -9.24 3.84
C ILE A 110 -6.58 -10.12 3.50
N GLN A 111 -6.77 -11.03 2.54
CA GLN A 111 -5.74 -11.93 2.01
C GLN A 111 -4.86 -11.26 0.96
#